data_AF-A0A127PD05-F1
#
_entry.id   AF-A0A127PD05-F1
#
_cell.length_a   1.000
_cell.length_b   1.000
_cell.length_c   1.000
_cell.angle_alpha   90.00
_cell.angle_beta   90.00
_cell.angle_gamma   90.00
#
_symmetry.space_group_name_H-M   'P 1'
#
loop_
_entity.id
_entity.type
_entity.pdbx_description
1 polymer ?
#
loop_
_entity_poly.entity_id
_entity_poly.type
_entity_poly.pdbx_seq_one_letter_code
_entity_poly.pdbx_strand_id
1 'polypeptide(L)'
;MNPKTFVALALADTFLAREASLDAMLQGARWALGKKWRWIPSLCRAIHKQTGEQLHSHGRTELAALILAHEGFADAWLDSEPPQVRHFCLDPPVAAEPPAWLSALALPVLATAADLAQWLKVTPSELDWFADQWRNSQATTTALQHYHHRWIAKRSGGLRLIEIPKPHLRTMQTQVLRGLLDRIPLHQAAHGFRRGHSCVTHAALHAGKRVVIRMDLKDFFPSIPAARVHALFIKLGYPPKVAGLLSRLCTYRTPGNVLNQPGQKIPWQERQALRTRHLPQGSPCSPALANLCAYRLDMRLQALATALDARYSRYADDLVFSGESGLERAMDRFHVQVAAIALEEGFAVNARKTRMMRSGVRQQVTGIVVNRHPNIPRQEFDKLKAALTNCIRHGPASQNREGRDNYRQFLAGRVSYAQMVNPQRGKRLHRLFEQISWPGS
;
A
#
# COMPACT_ATOMS: atom_id res chain seq x y z
N MET A 1 -21.47 24.16 -19.08
CA MET A 1 -21.43 24.20 -17.60
C MET A 1 -22.58 25.09 -17.14
N ASN A 2 -23.35 24.71 -16.12
CA ASN A 2 -24.47 25.53 -15.63
C ASN A 2 -23.93 26.88 -15.09
N PRO A 3 -24.46 28.05 -15.51
CA PRO A 3 -24.03 29.37 -15.02
C PRO A 3 -24.01 29.49 -13.50
N LYS A 4 -24.99 28.87 -12.81
CA LYS A 4 -25.06 28.84 -11.34
C LYS A 4 -23.87 28.11 -10.71
N THR A 5 -23.53 26.96 -11.25
CA THR A 5 -22.35 26.20 -10.84
C THR A 5 -21.06 26.95 -11.14
N PHE A 6 -20.99 27.66 -12.27
CA PHE A 6 -19.82 28.45 -12.65
C PHE A 6 -19.54 29.58 -11.65
N VAL A 7 -20.54 30.36 -11.25
CA VAL A 7 -20.39 31.42 -10.24
C VAL A 7 -19.96 30.85 -8.89
N ALA A 8 -20.54 29.72 -8.47
CA ALA A 8 -20.16 29.05 -7.23
C ALA A 8 -18.69 28.60 -7.25
N LEU A 9 -18.23 28.03 -8.37
CA LEU A 9 -16.84 27.64 -8.54
C LEU A 9 -15.88 28.85 -8.52
N ALA A 10 -16.23 29.95 -9.19
CA ALA A 10 -15.41 31.16 -9.22
C ALA A 10 -15.30 31.82 -7.83
N LEU A 11 -16.38 31.82 -7.05
CA LEU A 11 -16.35 32.27 -5.65
C LEU A 11 -15.49 31.34 -4.79
N ALA A 12 -15.58 30.03 -4.97
CA ALA A 12 -14.73 29.07 -4.27
C ALA A 12 -13.24 29.31 -4.59
N ASP A 13 -12.89 29.51 -5.87
CA ASP A 13 -11.52 29.84 -6.30
C ASP A 13 -11.03 31.14 -5.62
N THR A 14 -11.90 32.15 -5.57
CA THR A 14 -11.64 33.45 -4.94
C THR A 14 -11.40 33.34 -3.42
N PHE A 15 -12.18 32.51 -2.72
CA PHE A 15 -12.02 32.31 -1.27
C PHE A 15 -10.75 31.53 -0.95
N LEU A 16 -10.43 30.50 -1.73
CA LEU A 16 -9.24 29.68 -1.49
C LEU A 16 -7.93 30.44 -1.74
N ALA A 17 -7.93 31.45 -2.62
CA ALA A 17 -6.75 32.27 -2.92
C ALA A 17 -6.45 33.37 -1.88
N ARG A 18 -7.18 33.43 -0.76
CA ARG A 18 -7.07 34.49 0.25
C ARG A 18 -6.96 33.92 1.66
N GLU A 19 -6.67 34.78 2.64
CA GLU A 19 -6.66 34.41 4.05
C GLU A 19 -8.00 33.78 4.49
N ALA A 20 -7.93 32.83 5.43
CA ALA A 20 -9.09 32.14 5.98
C ALA A 20 -9.88 32.98 7.00
N SER A 21 -10.17 34.24 6.66
CA SER A 21 -10.90 35.18 7.50
C SER A 21 -12.22 35.62 6.86
N LEU A 22 -13.21 35.92 7.70
CA LEU A 22 -14.51 36.40 7.22
C LEU A 22 -14.37 37.67 6.37
N ASP A 23 -13.48 38.59 6.76
CA ASP A 23 -13.24 39.84 6.05
C ASP A 23 -12.62 39.62 4.67
N ALA A 24 -11.64 38.73 4.57
CA ALA A 24 -11.03 38.38 3.29
C ALA A 24 -12.05 37.73 2.33
N MET A 25 -12.93 36.87 2.84
CA MET A 25 -14.01 36.26 2.06
C MET A 25 -15.03 37.31 1.57
N LEU A 26 -15.45 38.23 2.43
CA LEU A 26 -16.37 39.31 2.08
C LEU A 26 -15.80 40.22 0.98
N GLN A 27 -14.52 40.60 1.12
CA GLN A 27 -13.81 41.40 0.12
C GLN A 27 -13.66 40.64 -1.20
N GLY A 28 -13.26 39.37 -1.12
CA GLY A 28 -13.13 38.48 -2.29
C GLY A 28 -14.44 38.33 -3.07
N ALA A 29 -15.56 38.03 -2.39
CA ALA A 29 -16.86 37.88 -3.06
C ALA A 29 -17.32 39.17 -3.76
N ARG A 30 -17.14 40.32 -3.11
CA ARG A 30 -17.47 41.63 -3.68
C ARG A 30 -16.62 41.94 -4.90
N TRP A 31 -15.32 41.64 -4.83
CA TRP A 31 -14.40 41.78 -5.94
C TRP A 31 -14.80 40.87 -7.10
N ALA A 32 -14.99 39.56 -6.87
CA ALA A 32 -15.31 38.60 -7.92
C ALA A 32 -16.61 38.94 -8.67
N LEU A 33 -17.63 39.47 -7.98
CA LEU A 33 -18.93 39.80 -8.56
C LEU A 33 -19.07 41.27 -8.99
N GLY A 34 -18.07 42.11 -8.71
CA GLY A 34 -18.04 43.52 -9.09
C GLY A 34 -19.09 44.43 -8.42
N LYS A 35 -19.93 43.93 -7.51
CA LYS A 35 -20.90 44.71 -6.73
C LYS A 35 -21.22 44.10 -5.37
N LYS A 36 -21.84 44.90 -4.50
CA LYS A 36 -22.28 44.47 -3.16
C LYS A 36 -23.64 43.76 -3.26
N TRP A 37 -23.67 42.47 -2.95
CA TRP A 37 -24.91 41.69 -2.86
C TRP A 37 -25.34 41.51 -1.40
N ARG A 38 -26.65 41.58 -1.13
CA ARG A 38 -27.21 41.45 0.23
C ARG A 38 -27.00 40.07 0.85
N TRP A 39 -26.92 39.02 0.02
CA TRP A 39 -26.74 37.63 0.47
C TRP A 39 -25.28 37.27 0.79
N ILE A 40 -24.29 38.02 0.28
CA ILE A 40 -22.85 37.73 0.47
C ILE A 40 -22.49 37.63 1.97
N PRO A 41 -22.88 38.57 2.85
CA PRO A 41 -22.55 38.47 4.27
C PRO A 41 -23.15 37.28 4.99
N SER A 42 -24.32 36.78 4.57
CA SER A 42 -24.88 35.54 5.10
C SER A 42 -24.05 34.34 4.64
N LEU A 43 -23.74 34.28 3.33
CA LEU A 43 -22.96 33.20 2.75
C LEU A 43 -21.57 33.09 3.38
N CYS A 44 -20.81 34.19 3.45
CA CYS A 44 -19.45 34.16 3.99
C CYS A 44 -19.45 33.77 5.48
N ARG A 45 -20.46 34.19 6.26
CA ARG A 45 -20.61 33.75 7.66
C ARG A 45 -20.93 32.27 7.77
N ALA A 46 -21.81 31.75 6.91
CA ALA A 46 -22.16 30.33 6.90
C ALA A 46 -20.94 29.45 6.59
N ILE A 47 -20.18 29.81 5.54
CA ILE A 47 -18.96 29.09 5.18
C ILE A 47 -17.92 29.22 6.29
N HIS A 48 -17.62 30.43 6.78
CA HIS A 48 -16.62 30.62 7.83
C HIS A 48 -16.99 29.90 9.13
N LYS A 49 -18.28 29.83 9.50
CA LYS A 49 -18.74 29.04 10.65
C LYS A 49 -18.48 27.54 10.47
N GLN A 50 -18.57 27.03 9.24
CA GLN A 50 -18.37 25.63 8.93
C GLN A 50 -16.89 25.26 8.76
N THR A 51 -16.08 26.15 8.20
CA THR A 51 -14.69 25.87 7.87
C THR A 51 -13.70 26.44 8.88
N GLY A 52 -14.02 27.58 9.50
CA GLY A 52 -13.11 28.33 10.39
C GLY A 52 -11.74 28.56 9.76
N GLU A 53 -10.69 28.33 10.56
CA GLU A 53 -9.29 28.37 10.15
C GLU A 53 -8.92 27.24 9.16
N GLN A 54 -9.76 26.21 9.02
CA GLN A 54 -9.55 25.07 8.11
C GLN A 54 -10.12 25.31 6.71
N LEU A 55 -10.38 26.56 6.31
CA LEU A 55 -10.89 26.91 4.97
C LEU A 55 -10.04 26.26 3.87
N HIS A 56 -8.71 26.36 3.95
CA HIS A 56 -7.80 25.82 2.93
C HIS A 56 -7.73 24.30 2.89
N SER A 57 -8.27 23.61 3.90
CA SER A 57 -8.40 22.13 3.89
C SER A 57 -9.56 21.63 3.04
N HIS A 58 -10.45 22.54 2.58
CA HIS A 58 -11.57 22.21 1.71
C HIS A 58 -11.21 22.36 0.24
N GLY A 59 -11.71 21.44 -0.59
CA GLY A 59 -11.54 21.51 -2.03
C GLY A 59 -12.44 22.55 -2.70
N ARG A 60 -12.04 23.02 -3.88
CA ARG A 60 -12.85 23.89 -4.77
C ARG A 60 -14.29 23.41 -4.93
N THR A 61 -14.48 22.11 -5.17
CA THR A 61 -15.81 21.52 -5.39
C THR A 61 -16.64 21.41 -4.11
N GLU A 62 -16.00 21.21 -2.96
CA GLU A 62 -16.67 21.15 -1.66
C GLU A 62 -17.19 22.53 -1.28
N LEU A 63 -16.35 23.57 -1.40
CA LEU A 63 -16.78 24.95 -1.18
C LEU A 63 -17.86 25.37 -2.18
N ALA A 64 -17.74 25.00 -3.46
CA ALA A 64 -18.79 25.28 -4.43
C ALA A 64 -20.12 24.60 -4.08
N ALA A 65 -20.09 23.37 -3.51
CA ALA A 65 -21.29 22.70 -3.04
C ALA A 65 -21.92 23.44 -1.84
N LEU A 66 -21.12 23.95 -0.89
CA LEU A 66 -21.62 24.78 0.21
C LEU A 66 -22.27 26.07 -0.30
N ILE A 67 -21.67 26.72 -1.30
CA ILE A 67 -22.22 27.93 -1.93
C ILE A 67 -23.55 27.62 -2.62
N LEU A 68 -23.62 26.52 -3.38
CA LEU A 68 -24.83 26.10 -4.07
C LEU A 68 -25.99 25.76 -3.12
N ALA A 69 -25.67 25.26 -1.92
CA ALA A 69 -26.65 24.90 -0.90
C ALA A 69 -27.15 26.10 -0.06
N HIS A 70 -26.53 27.28 -0.18
CA HIS A 70 -26.91 28.44 0.62
C HIS A 70 -28.17 29.13 0.05
N GLU A 71 -29.20 29.29 0.88
CA GLU A 71 -30.52 29.84 0.50
C GLU A 71 -30.39 31.20 -0.19
N GLY A 72 -29.72 32.18 0.43
CA GLY A 72 -29.56 33.50 -0.17
C GLY A 72 -28.76 33.51 -1.48
N PHE A 73 -27.93 32.49 -1.74
CA PHE A 73 -27.29 32.35 -3.06
C PHE A 73 -28.28 31.75 -4.06
N ALA A 74 -29.07 30.75 -3.65
CA ALA A 74 -30.10 30.14 -4.49
C ALA A 74 -31.17 31.15 -4.92
N ASP A 75 -31.65 31.98 -3.98
CA ASP A 75 -32.68 33.01 -4.22
C ASP A 75 -32.19 34.09 -5.19
N ALA A 76 -30.90 34.43 -5.15
CA ALA A 76 -30.32 35.42 -6.07
C ALA A 76 -30.42 35.00 -7.55
N TRP A 77 -30.64 33.71 -7.85
CA TRP A 77 -30.89 33.24 -9.21
C TRP A 77 -32.35 33.39 -9.67
N LEU A 78 -33.25 33.76 -8.77
CA LEU A 78 -34.65 34.07 -9.06
C LEU A 78 -34.86 35.57 -9.33
N ASP A 79 -33.87 36.41 -9.03
CA ASP A 79 -33.91 37.86 -9.29
C ASP A 79 -33.80 38.18 -10.79
N SER A 80 -34.26 39.39 -11.17
CA SER A 80 -34.21 39.89 -12.56
C SER A 80 -32.79 40.04 -13.13
N GLU A 81 -31.79 40.16 -12.26
CA GLU A 81 -30.38 40.20 -12.63
C GLU A 81 -29.61 39.17 -11.80
N PRO A 82 -29.31 37.97 -12.34
CA PRO A 82 -28.62 36.94 -11.57
C PRO A 82 -27.14 37.28 -11.35
N PRO A 83 -26.49 36.69 -10.32
CA PRO A 83 -25.06 36.87 -10.07
C PRO A 83 -24.20 36.51 -11.29
N GLN A 84 -23.24 37.37 -11.61
CA GLN A 84 -22.27 37.14 -12.67
C GLN A 84 -20.86 37.40 -12.16
N VAL A 85 -19.90 36.58 -12.60
CA VAL A 85 -18.48 36.79 -12.32
C VAL A 85 -17.99 37.96 -13.17
N ARG A 86 -17.51 39.02 -12.52
CA ARG A 86 -16.90 40.19 -13.18
C ARG A 86 -15.38 40.12 -13.16
N HIS A 87 -14.81 39.48 -12.15
CA HIS A 87 -13.37 39.33 -12.00
C HIS A 87 -13.01 37.85 -11.73
N PHE A 88 -12.05 37.34 -12.49
CA PHE A 88 -11.57 35.96 -12.38
C PHE A 88 -10.34 35.91 -11.48
N CYS A 89 -10.40 35.11 -10.41
CA CYS A 89 -9.25 34.84 -9.57
C CYS A 89 -8.30 33.90 -10.32
N LEU A 90 -7.12 34.41 -10.67
CA LEU A 90 -6.04 33.61 -11.29
C LEU A 90 -4.97 33.18 -10.27
N ASP A 91 -5.02 33.76 -9.07
CA ASP A 91 -4.12 33.42 -7.98
C ASP A 91 -4.34 31.96 -7.53
N PRO A 92 -3.27 31.21 -7.26
CA PRO A 92 -3.40 29.85 -6.76
C PRO A 92 -4.02 29.85 -5.36
N PRO A 93 -4.72 28.76 -4.98
CA PRO A 93 -5.23 28.62 -3.63
C PRO A 93 -4.07 28.61 -2.62
N VAL A 94 -4.28 29.24 -1.48
CA VAL A 94 -3.36 29.16 -0.33
C VAL A 94 -3.31 27.71 0.12
N ALA A 95 -2.10 27.16 0.24
CA ALA A 95 -1.92 25.79 0.68
C ALA A 95 -2.28 25.67 2.17
N ALA A 96 -3.12 24.70 2.52
CA ALA A 96 -3.38 24.39 3.91
C ALA A 96 -2.09 24.01 4.63
N GLU A 97 -1.95 24.44 5.89
CA GLU A 97 -0.87 23.94 6.73
C GLU A 97 -0.99 22.42 6.87
N PRO A 98 0.13 21.68 6.72
CA PRO A 98 0.11 20.24 6.95
C PRO A 98 -0.36 19.96 8.38
N PRO A 99 -1.25 18.98 8.59
CA PRO A 99 -1.69 18.63 9.94
C PRO A 99 -0.49 18.22 10.79
N ALA A 100 -0.54 18.50 12.10
CA ALA A 100 0.60 18.32 13.02
C ALA A 100 1.25 16.93 12.94
N TRP A 101 0.45 15.87 12.75
CA TRP A 101 0.96 14.51 12.60
C TRP A 101 1.85 14.33 11.36
N LEU A 102 1.56 15.03 10.26
CA LEU A 102 2.32 14.97 9.02
C LEU A 102 3.62 15.78 9.15
N SER A 103 3.54 16.96 9.78
CA SER A 103 4.72 17.78 10.11
C SER A 103 5.69 17.01 11.01
N ALA A 104 5.18 16.24 11.98
CA ALA A 104 5.98 15.41 12.88
C ALA A 104 6.74 14.26 12.17
N LEU A 105 6.34 13.85 10.96
CA LEU A 105 7.07 12.82 10.20
C LEU A 105 8.39 13.33 9.62
N ALA A 106 8.61 14.65 9.59
CA ALA A 106 9.78 15.31 9.01
C ALA A 106 10.13 14.76 7.62
N LEU A 107 9.13 14.67 6.73
CA LEU A 107 9.32 14.19 5.36
C LEU A 107 10.14 15.20 4.54
N PRO A 108 10.90 14.76 3.52
CA PRO A 108 11.65 15.68 2.68
C PRO A 108 10.71 16.66 1.96
N VAL A 109 11.06 17.95 2.01
CA VAL A 109 10.33 19.02 1.32
C VAL A 109 10.74 19.00 -0.16
N LEU A 110 9.83 18.56 -1.02
CA LEU A 110 10.05 18.44 -2.46
C LEU A 110 8.96 19.23 -3.16
N ALA A 111 9.16 20.55 -3.30
CA ALA A 111 8.16 21.46 -3.84
C ALA A 111 8.07 21.38 -5.38
N THR A 112 9.19 21.10 -6.02
CA THR A 112 9.32 21.09 -7.48
C THR A 112 9.93 19.78 -8.00
N ALA A 113 9.82 19.57 -9.31
CA ALA A 113 10.51 18.47 -9.97
C ALA A 113 12.04 18.59 -9.87
N ALA A 114 12.57 19.82 -9.81
CA ALA A 114 13.99 20.08 -9.63
C ALA A 114 14.47 19.65 -8.25
N ASP A 115 13.71 19.96 -7.19
CA ASP A 115 14.02 19.52 -5.82
C ASP A 115 14.05 17.99 -5.73
N LEU A 116 13.07 17.33 -6.36
CA LEU A 116 13.02 15.86 -6.42
C LEU A 116 14.24 15.29 -7.17
N ALA A 117 14.62 15.87 -8.31
CA ALA A 117 15.78 15.42 -9.08
C ALA A 117 17.07 15.56 -8.27
N GLN A 118 17.28 16.73 -7.65
CA GLN A 118 18.43 16.99 -6.78
C GLN A 118 18.47 16.01 -5.60
N TRP A 119 17.33 15.78 -4.94
CA TRP A 119 17.25 14.86 -3.81
C TRP A 119 17.54 13.40 -4.20
N LEU A 120 17.12 12.99 -5.40
CA LEU A 120 17.42 11.67 -5.97
C LEU A 120 18.82 11.59 -6.60
N LYS A 121 19.58 12.69 -6.62
CA LYS A 121 20.92 12.81 -7.23
C LYS A 121 20.93 12.47 -8.71
N VAL A 122 19.93 12.97 -9.44
CA VAL A 122 19.80 12.85 -10.89
C VAL A 122 19.49 14.21 -11.51
N THR A 123 19.71 14.34 -12.81
CA THR A 123 19.26 15.53 -13.56
C THR A 123 17.73 15.51 -13.76
N PRO A 124 17.08 16.67 -13.97
CA PRO A 124 15.66 16.72 -14.31
C PRO A 124 15.29 15.89 -15.55
N SER A 125 16.17 15.88 -16.56
CA SER A 125 15.99 15.06 -17.77
C SER A 125 16.04 13.56 -17.49
N GLU A 126 16.97 13.11 -16.63
CA GLU A 126 17.00 11.72 -16.19
C GLU A 126 15.77 11.36 -15.34
N LEU A 127 15.32 12.26 -14.48
CA LEU A 127 14.11 12.06 -13.70
C LEU A 127 12.88 11.86 -14.61
N ASP A 128 12.70 12.71 -15.62
CA ASP A 128 11.62 12.58 -16.60
C ASP A 128 11.74 11.30 -17.42
N TRP A 129 12.97 10.87 -17.71
CA TRP A 129 13.28 9.59 -18.37
C TRP A 129 12.87 8.38 -17.53
N PHE A 130 13.21 8.35 -16.24
CA PHE A 130 12.84 7.26 -15.33
C PHE A 130 11.36 7.28 -14.94
N ALA A 131 10.74 8.46 -14.91
CA ALA A 131 9.31 8.61 -14.67
C ALA A 131 8.47 8.32 -15.94
N ASP A 132 9.09 7.89 -17.05
CA ASP A 132 8.44 7.51 -18.31
C ASP A 132 7.42 8.55 -18.81
N GLN A 133 7.74 9.87 -18.78
CA GLN A 133 6.79 10.87 -19.26
C GLN A 133 6.50 10.76 -20.77
N TRP A 134 7.39 10.12 -21.56
CA TRP A 134 7.35 10.22 -23.02
C TRP A 134 7.53 8.91 -23.81
N ARG A 135 7.83 7.76 -23.17
CA ARG A 135 8.07 6.49 -23.89
C ARG A 135 7.13 5.37 -23.46
N ASN A 136 6.01 5.27 -24.18
CA ASN A 136 5.12 4.12 -24.19
C ASN A 136 4.90 3.64 -25.63
N SER A 137 5.96 3.58 -26.46
CA SER A 137 5.84 2.86 -27.73
C SER A 137 6.03 1.36 -27.47
N GLN A 138 5.16 0.54 -28.06
CA GLN A 138 5.31 -0.93 -28.11
C GLN A 138 6.66 -1.37 -28.74
N ALA A 139 7.40 -0.44 -29.35
CA ALA A 139 8.65 -0.62 -30.06
C ALA A 139 9.92 -0.28 -29.24
N THR A 140 9.81 0.02 -27.94
CA THR A 140 11.00 0.33 -27.13
C THR A 140 11.83 -0.94 -26.92
N THR A 141 13.07 -0.94 -27.43
CA THR A 141 14.01 -2.06 -27.30
C THR A 141 14.25 -2.41 -25.82
N THR A 142 14.48 -3.69 -25.51
CA THR A 142 14.69 -4.20 -24.14
C THR A 142 15.83 -3.49 -23.40
N ALA A 143 16.83 -2.98 -24.12
CA ALA A 143 17.94 -2.20 -23.56
C ALA A 143 17.47 -0.91 -22.88
N LEU A 144 16.45 -0.24 -23.42
CA LEU A 144 15.93 1.04 -22.94
C LEU A 144 14.87 0.89 -21.83
N GLN A 145 14.48 -0.33 -21.48
CA GLN A 145 13.55 -0.58 -20.38
C GLN A 145 14.23 -0.48 -19.02
N HIS A 146 13.50 -0.03 -17.99
CA HIS A 146 14.04 0.14 -16.63
C HIS A 146 13.97 -1.11 -15.74
N TYR A 147 13.36 -2.18 -16.23
CA TYR A 147 13.14 -3.42 -15.48
C TYR A 147 13.62 -4.64 -16.26
N HIS A 148 14.07 -5.66 -15.54
CA HIS A 148 14.23 -7.03 -16.01
C HIS A 148 13.05 -7.88 -15.55
N HIS A 149 12.66 -8.85 -16.38
CA HIS A 149 11.50 -9.69 -16.14
C HIS A 149 11.93 -11.14 -15.96
N ARG A 150 11.41 -11.81 -14.93
CA ARG A 150 11.62 -13.24 -14.72
C ARG A 150 10.34 -13.92 -14.31
N TRP A 151 9.99 -14.99 -15.00
CA TRP A 151 8.88 -15.85 -14.62
C TRP A 151 9.34 -16.93 -13.65
N ILE A 152 8.61 -17.10 -12.55
CA ILE A 152 8.89 -18.10 -11.51
C ILE A 152 7.61 -18.92 -11.27
N ALA A 153 7.74 -20.23 -11.15
CA ALA A 153 6.62 -21.09 -10.79
C ALA A 153 6.13 -20.81 -9.36
N LYS A 154 4.82 -20.61 -9.18
CA LYS A 154 4.18 -20.52 -7.87
C LYS A 154 4.12 -21.93 -7.25
N ARG A 155 4.31 -22.04 -5.93
CA ARG A 155 4.18 -23.32 -5.19
C ARG A 155 2.79 -23.97 -5.34
N SER A 156 1.76 -23.14 -5.52
CA SER A 156 0.37 -23.56 -5.69
C SER A 156 -0.01 -23.83 -7.16
N GLY A 157 0.95 -23.86 -8.08
CA GLY A 157 0.72 -23.87 -9.52
C GLY A 157 0.54 -22.47 -10.11
N GLY A 158 0.82 -22.35 -11.41
CA GLY A 158 0.83 -21.08 -12.15
C GLY A 158 2.18 -20.37 -12.11
N LEU A 159 2.24 -19.21 -12.77
CA LEU A 159 3.46 -18.40 -12.89
C LEU A 159 3.33 -17.08 -12.11
N ARG A 160 4.46 -16.58 -11.61
CA ARG A 160 4.62 -15.26 -11.01
C ARG A 160 5.65 -14.48 -11.83
N LEU A 161 5.26 -13.30 -12.29
CA LEU A 161 6.18 -12.34 -12.89
C LEU A 161 6.95 -11.61 -11.77
N ILE A 162 8.27 -11.62 -11.86
CA ILE A 162 9.16 -10.78 -11.05
C ILE A 162 9.68 -9.68 -11.95
N GLU A 163 9.56 -8.44 -11.48
CA GLU A 163 9.93 -7.22 -12.18
C GLU A 163 11.03 -6.53 -11.37
N ILE A 164 12.26 -6.72 -11.83
CA ILE A 164 13.47 -6.33 -11.11
C ILE A 164 13.95 -4.98 -11.67
N PRO A 165 13.92 -3.88 -10.91
CA PRO A 165 14.44 -2.61 -11.38
C PRO A 165 15.95 -2.70 -11.65
N LYS A 166 16.40 -2.07 -12.74
CA LYS A 166 17.82 -1.90 -13.05
C LYS A 166 18.53 -1.07 -11.98
N PRO A 167 19.86 -1.17 -11.84
CA PRO A 167 20.61 -0.57 -10.73
C PRO A 167 20.29 0.92 -10.46
N HIS A 168 20.26 1.78 -11.48
CA HIS A 168 19.97 3.21 -11.30
C HIS A 168 18.57 3.47 -10.74
N LEU A 169 17.53 2.88 -11.35
CA LEU A 169 16.17 3.00 -10.84
C LEU A 169 16.04 2.40 -9.43
N ARG A 170 16.72 1.27 -9.17
CA ARG A 170 16.75 0.66 -7.84
C ARG A 170 17.36 1.59 -6.79
N THR A 171 18.42 2.33 -7.13
CA THR A 171 19.02 3.33 -6.23
C THR A 171 18.04 4.45 -5.91
N MET A 172 17.37 5.03 -6.91
CA MET A 172 16.35 6.05 -6.71
C MET A 172 15.20 5.53 -5.84
N GLN A 173 14.67 4.34 -6.14
CA GLN A 173 13.62 3.71 -5.33
C GLN A 173 14.08 3.41 -3.90
N THR A 174 15.34 3.04 -3.69
CA THR A 174 15.89 2.82 -2.34
C THR A 174 15.96 4.14 -1.57
N GLN A 175 16.31 5.25 -2.23
CA GLN A 175 16.27 6.58 -1.64
C GLN A 175 14.84 6.98 -1.27
N VAL A 176 13.85 6.73 -2.14
CA VAL A 176 12.42 6.94 -1.81
C VAL A 176 12.00 6.10 -0.60
N LEU A 177 12.38 4.82 -0.55
CA LEU A 177 12.07 3.95 0.57
C LEU A 177 12.67 4.48 1.88
N ARG A 178 13.99 4.68 1.93
CA ARG A 178 14.70 4.99 3.18
C ARG A 178 14.50 6.44 3.63
N GLY A 179 14.45 7.36 2.68
CA GLY A 179 14.38 8.80 2.93
C GLY A 179 12.96 9.33 3.13
N LEU A 180 11.93 8.59 2.70
CA LEU A 180 10.53 9.02 2.75
C LEU A 180 9.63 7.93 3.34
N LEU A 181 9.49 6.77 2.67
CA LEU A 181 8.44 5.81 3.03
C LEU A 181 8.62 5.15 4.40
N ASP A 182 9.87 4.85 4.79
CA ASP A 182 10.20 4.24 6.09
C ASP A 182 9.88 5.15 7.29
N ARG A 183 9.66 6.46 7.06
CA ARG A 183 9.26 7.41 8.10
C ARG A 183 7.76 7.40 8.37
N ILE A 184 6.97 6.81 7.47
CA ILE A 184 5.51 6.85 7.56
C ILE A 184 5.03 5.66 8.41
N PRO A 185 4.23 5.90 9.46
CA PRO A 185 3.71 4.82 10.29
C PRO A 185 2.77 3.91 9.50
N LEU A 186 3.02 2.60 9.58
CA LEU A 186 2.13 1.59 9.04
C LEU A 186 0.98 1.29 10.03
N HIS A 187 -0.12 0.74 9.53
CA HIS A 187 -1.17 0.22 10.41
C HIS A 187 -0.62 -0.87 11.33
N GLN A 188 -1.04 -0.90 12.60
CA GLN A 188 -0.48 -1.80 13.60
C GLN A 188 -0.67 -3.29 13.24
N ALA A 189 -1.77 -3.62 12.58
CA ALA A 189 -2.07 -4.97 12.10
C ALA A 189 -1.14 -5.45 10.96
N ALA A 190 -0.38 -4.57 10.30
CA ALA A 190 0.54 -4.95 9.24
C ALA A 190 1.86 -5.49 9.82
N HIS A 191 2.13 -6.77 9.61
CA HIS A 191 3.36 -7.47 10.00
C HIS A 191 4.30 -7.73 8.82
N GLY A 192 3.73 -7.89 7.62
CA GLY A 192 4.52 -8.13 6.41
C GLY A 192 5.36 -6.91 6.05
N PHE A 193 6.62 -7.13 5.68
CA PHE A 193 7.53 -6.06 5.22
C PHE A 193 7.76 -4.92 6.22
N ARG A 194 7.59 -5.19 7.52
CA ARG A 194 7.76 -4.22 8.59
C ARG A 194 8.99 -4.57 9.43
N ARG A 195 9.82 -3.57 9.75
CA ARG A 195 10.97 -3.77 10.64
C ARG A 195 10.51 -4.25 12.02
N GLY A 196 11.28 -5.16 12.62
CA GLY A 196 10.94 -5.77 13.91
C GLY A 196 9.80 -6.80 13.86
N HIS A 197 9.20 -7.03 12.69
CA HIS A 197 8.13 -8.03 12.51
C HIS A 197 8.60 -9.14 11.57
N SER A 198 8.04 -10.33 11.76
CA SER A 198 8.34 -11.53 10.98
C SER A 198 7.10 -12.43 10.87
N CYS A 199 7.18 -13.46 10.03
CA CYS A 199 6.15 -14.51 9.96
C CYS A 199 5.88 -15.15 11.34
N VAL A 200 6.90 -15.22 12.22
CA VAL A 200 6.75 -15.74 13.58
C VAL A 200 5.92 -14.79 14.45
N THR A 201 6.24 -13.49 14.44
CA THR A 201 5.45 -12.50 15.21
C THR A 201 3.99 -12.46 14.76
N HIS A 202 3.75 -12.61 13.45
CA HIS A 202 2.42 -12.67 12.86
C HIS A 202 1.67 -13.94 13.29
N ALA A 203 2.29 -15.11 13.17
CA ALA A 203 1.70 -16.38 13.60
C ALA A 203 1.44 -16.43 15.12
N ALA A 204 2.31 -15.83 15.94
CA ALA A 204 2.19 -15.83 17.38
C ALA A 204 0.91 -15.14 17.89
N LEU A 205 0.42 -14.10 17.21
CA LEU A 205 -0.83 -13.41 17.57
C LEU A 205 -2.06 -14.32 17.56
N HIS A 206 -2.00 -15.40 16.76
CA HIS A 206 -3.12 -16.30 16.52
C HIS A 206 -2.95 -17.65 17.24
N ALA A 207 -1.92 -17.78 18.08
CA ALA A 207 -1.62 -19.02 18.78
C ALA A 207 -2.64 -19.35 19.87
N GLY A 208 -2.99 -20.64 19.97
CA GLY A 208 -3.87 -21.16 21.02
C GLY A 208 -5.34 -20.81 20.85
N LYS A 209 -5.74 -20.26 19.69
CA LYS A 209 -7.10 -19.78 19.46
C LYS A 209 -8.04 -20.88 18.99
N ARG A 210 -9.30 -20.83 19.44
CA ARG A 210 -10.30 -21.82 19.10
C ARG A 210 -10.58 -21.90 17.59
N VAL A 211 -10.61 -20.75 16.91
CA VAL A 211 -10.72 -20.69 15.46
C VAL A 211 -9.68 -19.74 14.87
N VAL A 212 -9.14 -20.10 13.70
CA VAL A 212 -8.24 -19.29 12.89
C VAL A 212 -8.76 -19.28 11.45
N ILE A 213 -9.06 -18.09 10.94
CA ILE A 213 -9.51 -17.86 9.57
C ILE A 213 -8.37 -17.19 8.82
N ARG A 214 -7.91 -17.81 7.74
CA ARG A 214 -6.87 -17.30 6.86
C ARG A 214 -7.47 -17.01 5.49
N MET A 215 -7.28 -15.79 4.99
CA MET A 215 -7.75 -15.33 3.69
C MET A 215 -6.58 -14.71 2.94
N ASP A 216 -6.51 -14.89 1.61
CA ASP A 216 -5.40 -14.41 0.78
C ASP A 216 -5.93 -13.39 -0.21
N LEU A 217 -5.26 -12.26 -0.38
CA LEU A 217 -5.60 -11.27 -1.39
C LEU A 217 -5.03 -11.69 -2.75
N LYS A 218 -5.90 -11.73 -3.76
CA LYS A 218 -5.52 -12.03 -5.13
C LYS A 218 -4.69 -10.89 -5.72
N ASP A 219 -3.56 -11.23 -6.32
CA ASP A 219 -2.69 -10.31 -7.08
C ASP A 219 -2.40 -9.01 -6.33
N PHE A 220 -2.06 -9.11 -5.03
CA PHE A 220 -1.97 -7.97 -4.11
C PHE A 220 -1.17 -6.77 -4.65
N PHE A 221 0.05 -6.97 -5.15
CA PHE A 221 0.82 -5.86 -5.73
C PHE A 221 0.23 -5.35 -7.06
N PRO A 222 -0.07 -6.21 -8.05
CA PRO A 222 -0.77 -5.79 -9.27
C PRO A 222 -2.13 -5.08 -9.05
N SER A 223 -2.83 -5.40 -7.96
CA SER A 223 -4.14 -4.81 -7.63
C SER A 223 -4.06 -3.35 -7.16
N ILE A 224 -2.86 -2.84 -6.86
CA ILE A 224 -2.66 -1.46 -6.39
C ILE A 224 -2.30 -0.57 -7.58
N PRO A 225 -3.24 0.26 -8.09
CA PRO A 225 -3.01 1.07 -9.27
C PRO A 225 -2.14 2.29 -8.95
N ALA A 226 -1.46 2.83 -9.96
CA ALA A 226 -0.70 4.07 -9.83
C ALA A 226 -1.52 5.26 -9.31
N ALA A 227 -2.82 5.33 -9.64
CA ALA A 227 -3.69 6.38 -9.11
C ALA A 227 -3.76 6.36 -7.57
N ARG A 228 -3.74 5.17 -6.94
CA ARG A 228 -3.75 5.03 -5.48
C ARG A 228 -2.40 5.44 -4.88
N VAL A 229 -1.29 5.09 -5.53
CA VAL A 229 0.06 5.51 -5.13
C VAL A 229 0.22 7.04 -5.26
N HIS A 230 -0.28 7.62 -6.34
CA HIS A 230 -0.34 9.06 -6.53
C HIS A 230 -1.13 9.75 -5.42
N ALA A 231 -2.35 9.28 -5.14
CA ALA A 231 -3.18 9.83 -4.07
C ALA A 231 -2.51 9.72 -2.69
N LEU A 232 -1.75 8.65 -2.44
CA LEU A 232 -0.94 8.53 -1.23
C LEU A 232 0.09 9.66 -1.13
N PHE A 233 0.86 9.94 -2.19
CA PHE A 233 1.84 11.03 -2.16
C PHE A 233 1.18 12.42 -2.02
N ILE A 234 0.03 12.65 -2.65
CA ILE A 234 -0.77 13.87 -2.41
C ILE A 234 -1.14 13.99 -0.94
N LYS A 235 -1.63 12.90 -0.32
CA LYS A 235 -1.99 12.87 1.11
C LYS A 235 -0.81 13.14 2.05
N LEU A 236 0.42 12.87 1.59
CA LEU A 236 1.66 13.19 2.31
C LEU A 236 2.13 14.63 2.09
N GLY A 237 1.33 15.47 1.43
CA GLY A 237 1.61 16.89 1.23
C GLY A 237 2.47 17.21 0.01
N TYR A 238 2.75 16.24 -0.86
CA TYR A 238 3.54 16.49 -2.07
C TYR A 238 2.69 17.17 -3.17
N PRO A 239 3.23 18.21 -3.85
CA PRO A 239 2.54 18.85 -4.96
C PRO A 239 2.20 17.86 -6.09
N PRO A 240 1.10 18.07 -6.85
CA PRO A 240 0.63 17.11 -7.85
C PRO A 240 1.68 16.66 -8.87
N LYS A 241 2.54 17.57 -9.33
CA LYS A 241 3.63 17.22 -10.26
C LYS A 241 4.63 16.25 -9.62
N VAL A 242 5.06 16.52 -8.39
CA VAL A 242 6.03 15.70 -7.62
C VAL A 242 5.42 14.35 -7.24
N ALA A 243 4.18 14.33 -6.74
CA ALA A 243 3.43 13.12 -6.46
C ALA A 243 3.31 12.24 -7.72
N GLY A 244 3.06 12.87 -8.89
CA GLY A 244 3.04 12.22 -10.20
C GLY A 244 4.37 11.56 -10.57
N LEU A 245 5.49 12.24 -10.33
CA LEU A 245 6.83 11.70 -10.58
C LEU A 245 7.16 10.54 -9.64
N LEU A 246 6.97 10.72 -8.33
CA LEU A 246 7.18 9.67 -7.32
C LEU A 246 6.33 8.42 -7.62
N SER A 247 5.06 8.61 -7.97
CA SER A 247 4.17 7.51 -8.34
C SER A 247 4.69 6.77 -9.57
N ARG A 248 5.17 7.45 -10.60
CA ARG A 248 5.67 6.81 -11.83
C ARG A 248 7.00 6.10 -11.61
N LEU A 249 7.88 6.64 -10.76
CA LEU A 249 9.12 5.97 -10.36
C LEU A 249 8.86 4.68 -9.58
N CYS A 250 7.79 4.62 -8.79
CA CYS A 250 7.49 3.48 -7.92
C CYS A 250 6.50 2.47 -8.53
N THR A 251 5.94 2.77 -9.69
CA THR A 251 4.96 1.91 -10.37
C THR A 251 5.45 1.54 -11.75
N TYR A 252 4.94 0.44 -12.28
CA TYR A 252 5.38 -0.07 -13.56
C TYR A 252 4.22 -0.65 -14.35
N ARG A 253 4.34 -0.60 -15.68
CA ARG A 253 3.43 -1.24 -16.62
C ARG A 253 4.22 -2.34 -17.32
N THR A 254 3.75 -3.58 -17.21
CA THR A 254 4.43 -4.69 -17.90
C THR A 254 4.26 -4.56 -19.42
N PRO A 255 5.36 -4.58 -20.20
CA PRO A 255 5.30 -4.52 -21.66
C PRO A 255 4.58 -5.71 -22.29
N GLY A 256 3.91 -5.47 -23.42
CA GLY A 256 3.12 -6.51 -24.11
C GLY A 256 3.95 -7.70 -24.56
N ASN A 257 5.19 -7.50 -25.00
CA ASN A 257 6.09 -8.58 -25.39
C ASN A 257 6.46 -9.53 -24.23
N VAL A 258 6.54 -9.03 -22.99
CA VAL A 258 6.76 -9.85 -21.79
C VAL A 258 5.52 -10.69 -21.48
N LEU A 259 4.32 -10.11 -21.61
CA LEU A 259 3.04 -10.79 -21.36
C LEU A 259 2.64 -11.79 -22.46
N ASN A 260 3.20 -11.64 -23.67
CA ASN A 260 2.90 -12.46 -24.84
C ASN A 260 3.90 -13.61 -25.05
N GLN A 261 4.85 -13.82 -24.14
CA GLN A 261 5.84 -14.87 -24.30
C GLN A 261 5.17 -16.26 -24.42
N PRO A 262 5.55 -17.07 -25.43
CA PRO A 262 4.92 -18.37 -25.68
C PRO A 262 5.04 -19.31 -24.48
N GLY A 263 4.01 -20.11 -24.24
CA GLY A 263 3.95 -21.08 -23.13
C GLY A 263 3.40 -20.52 -21.80
N GLN A 264 3.08 -19.23 -21.72
CA GLN A 264 2.59 -18.61 -20.48
C GLN A 264 1.05 -18.58 -20.41
N LYS A 265 0.47 -19.47 -19.62
CA LYS A 265 -0.96 -19.44 -19.28
C LYS A 265 -1.17 -18.63 -18.00
N ILE A 266 -1.38 -17.33 -18.15
CA ILE A 266 -1.74 -16.41 -17.06
C ILE A 266 -3.25 -16.13 -17.15
N PRO A 267 -4.01 -16.17 -16.04
CA PRO A 267 -5.42 -15.78 -16.06
C PRO A 267 -5.62 -14.37 -16.62
N TRP A 268 -6.69 -14.16 -17.40
CA TRP A 268 -6.98 -12.87 -18.05
C TRP A 268 -6.98 -11.69 -17.07
N GLN A 269 -7.54 -11.86 -15.87
CA GLN A 269 -7.56 -10.82 -14.84
C GLN A 269 -6.15 -10.44 -14.33
N GLU A 270 -5.29 -11.43 -14.06
CA GLU A 270 -3.91 -11.19 -13.62
C GLU A 270 -3.13 -10.48 -14.73
N ARG A 271 -3.33 -10.90 -15.99
CA ARG A 271 -2.76 -10.24 -17.17
C ARG A 271 -3.22 -8.79 -17.31
N GLN A 272 -4.50 -8.51 -17.07
CA GLN A 272 -5.03 -7.14 -17.18
C GLN A 272 -4.48 -6.24 -16.08
N ALA A 273 -4.32 -6.75 -14.85
CA ALA A 273 -3.68 -6.00 -13.77
C ALA A 273 -2.24 -5.58 -14.14
N LEU A 274 -1.45 -6.50 -14.71
CA LEU A 274 -0.07 -6.25 -15.15
C LEU A 274 0.04 -5.24 -16.31
N ARG A 275 -0.99 -5.13 -17.18
CA ARG A 275 -1.04 -4.14 -18.28
C ARG A 275 -1.29 -2.71 -17.81
N THR A 276 -1.82 -2.54 -16.60
CA THR A 276 -1.99 -1.23 -15.98
C THR A 276 -0.77 -0.88 -15.14
N ARG A 277 -0.54 0.41 -14.85
CA ARG A 277 0.55 0.78 -13.94
C ARG A 277 0.21 0.32 -12.53
N HIS A 278 1.02 -0.56 -11.99
CA HIS A 278 0.84 -1.20 -10.69
C HIS A 278 2.14 -1.20 -9.88
N LEU A 279 2.11 -1.72 -8.65
CA LEU A 279 3.34 -1.92 -7.87
C LEU A 279 4.10 -3.15 -8.37
N PRO A 280 5.34 -3.00 -8.90
CA PRO A 280 6.09 -4.12 -9.45
C PRO A 280 6.62 -5.07 -8.38
N GLN A 281 6.59 -6.37 -8.66
CA GLN A 281 7.12 -7.41 -7.77
C GLN A 281 8.65 -7.50 -7.89
N GLY A 282 9.37 -6.64 -7.15
CA GLY A 282 10.83 -6.59 -7.15
C GLY A 282 11.41 -5.21 -6.86
N SER A 283 10.58 -4.17 -6.90
CA SER A 283 10.97 -2.82 -6.46
C SER A 283 11.15 -2.76 -4.93
N PRO A 284 12.18 -2.04 -4.44
CA PRO A 284 12.32 -1.71 -3.01
C PRO A 284 11.11 -0.96 -2.42
N CYS A 285 10.41 -0.14 -3.22
CA CYS A 285 9.29 0.67 -2.73
C CYS A 285 7.99 -0.12 -2.57
N SER A 286 7.76 -1.12 -3.44
CA SER A 286 6.48 -1.84 -3.51
C SER A 286 6.00 -2.39 -2.17
N PRO A 287 6.84 -3.02 -1.33
CA PRO A 287 6.42 -3.53 -0.03
C PRO A 287 5.87 -2.44 0.92
N ALA A 288 6.57 -1.31 1.04
CA ALA A 288 6.16 -0.20 1.91
C ALA A 288 4.89 0.47 1.37
N LEU A 289 4.86 0.77 0.06
CA LEU A 289 3.69 1.35 -0.59
C LEU A 289 2.47 0.44 -0.50
N ALA A 290 2.64 -0.88 -0.63
CA ALA A 290 1.52 -1.80 -0.53
C ALA A 290 0.89 -1.79 0.86
N ASN A 291 1.69 -1.71 1.93
CA ASN A 291 1.18 -1.56 3.28
C ASN A 291 0.47 -0.22 3.51
N LEU A 292 1.05 0.89 3.02
CA LEU A 292 0.43 2.20 3.13
C LEU A 292 -0.89 2.29 2.36
N CYS A 293 -0.96 1.72 1.16
CA CYS A 293 -2.17 1.65 0.34
C CYS A 293 -3.24 0.72 0.93
N ALA A 294 -2.86 -0.24 1.78
CA ALA A 294 -3.78 -1.15 2.48
C ALA A 294 -4.19 -0.63 3.87
N TYR A 295 -3.77 0.58 4.28
CA TYR A 295 -4.05 1.11 5.62
C TYR A 295 -5.55 1.17 5.94
N ARG A 296 -6.37 1.65 5.00
CA ARG A 296 -7.84 1.72 5.18
C ARG A 296 -8.50 0.35 5.24
N LEU A 297 -8.02 -0.60 4.43
CA LEU A 297 -8.42 -2.01 4.51
C LEU A 297 -8.16 -2.53 5.93
N ASP A 298 -6.95 -2.32 6.44
CA ASP A 298 -6.58 -2.83 7.76
C ASP A 298 -7.42 -2.21 8.88
N MET A 299 -7.72 -0.90 8.82
CA MET A 299 -8.60 -0.25 9.79
C MET A 299 -9.99 -0.89 9.83
N ARG A 300 -10.60 -1.10 8.66
CA ARG A 300 -11.96 -1.65 8.56
C ARG A 300 -12.02 -3.11 8.98
N LEU A 301 -11.02 -3.91 8.58
CA LEU A 301 -10.91 -5.31 8.98
C LEU A 301 -10.60 -5.46 10.48
N GLN A 302 -9.79 -4.57 11.05
CA GLN A 302 -9.55 -4.52 12.48
C GLN A 302 -10.84 -4.20 13.23
N ALA A 303 -11.62 -3.20 12.79
CA ALA A 303 -12.89 -2.86 13.41
C ALA A 303 -13.89 -4.04 13.37
N LEU A 304 -13.99 -4.71 12.22
CA LEU A 304 -14.83 -5.90 12.06
C LEU A 304 -14.38 -7.04 13.01
N ALA A 305 -13.08 -7.27 13.14
CA ALA A 305 -12.54 -8.28 14.05
C ALA A 305 -12.84 -7.93 15.52
N THR A 306 -12.61 -6.68 15.92
CA THR A 306 -12.88 -6.20 17.28
C THR A 306 -14.35 -6.38 17.67
N ALA A 307 -15.30 -6.18 16.75
CA ALA A 307 -16.73 -6.38 17.00
C ALA A 307 -17.11 -7.82 17.41
N LEU A 308 -16.23 -8.80 17.16
CA LEU A 308 -16.41 -10.21 17.54
C LEU A 308 -15.36 -10.71 18.54
N ASP A 309 -14.66 -9.79 19.22
CA ASP A 309 -13.52 -10.11 20.10
C ASP A 309 -12.46 -11.00 19.39
N ALA A 310 -12.27 -10.74 18.10
CA ALA A 310 -11.29 -11.41 17.27
C ALA A 310 -10.02 -10.56 17.10
N ARG A 311 -8.89 -11.26 16.97
CA ARG A 311 -7.60 -10.67 16.61
C ARG A 311 -7.46 -10.68 15.10
N TYR A 312 -6.95 -9.58 14.55
CA TYR A 312 -6.64 -9.44 13.13
C TYR A 312 -5.16 -9.09 12.95
N SER A 313 -4.53 -9.69 11.94
CA SER A 313 -3.25 -9.19 11.43
C SER A 313 -3.07 -9.56 9.95
N ARG A 314 -2.18 -8.83 9.26
CA ARG A 314 -1.88 -9.01 7.84
C ARG A 314 -0.39 -9.18 7.59
N TYR A 315 -0.03 -10.20 6.81
CA TYR A 315 1.32 -10.42 6.32
C TYR A 315 1.34 -10.39 4.79
N ALA A 316 1.67 -9.23 4.22
CA ALA A 316 1.55 -8.96 2.79
C ALA A 316 0.08 -9.16 2.32
N ASP A 317 -0.16 -10.19 1.51
CA ASP A 317 -1.46 -10.61 1.00
C ASP A 317 -2.22 -11.56 1.94
N ASP A 318 -1.57 -12.12 2.96
CA ASP A 318 -2.17 -13.07 3.92
C ASP A 318 -2.90 -12.30 5.04
N LEU A 319 -4.23 -12.38 5.07
CA LEU A 319 -5.10 -11.86 6.12
C LEU A 319 -5.40 -12.97 7.12
N VAL A 320 -5.20 -12.72 8.41
CA VAL A 320 -5.46 -13.72 9.45
C VAL A 320 -6.33 -13.13 10.54
N PHE A 321 -7.37 -13.88 10.87
CA PHE A 321 -8.28 -13.61 11.96
C PHE A 321 -8.30 -14.79 12.91
N SER A 322 -8.37 -14.53 14.22
CA SER A 322 -8.53 -15.61 15.19
C SER A 322 -9.34 -15.16 16.39
N GLY A 323 -10.06 -16.09 17.00
CA GLY A 323 -10.96 -15.77 18.10
C GLY A 323 -11.49 -17.03 18.78
N GLU A 324 -12.42 -16.80 19.70
CA GLU A 324 -13.07 -17.85 20.47
C GLU A 324 -14.43 -18.24 19.88
N SER A 325 -15.39 -18.64 20.72
CA SER A 325 -16.71 -19.13 20.30
C SER A 325 -17.57 -18.07 19.57
N GLY A 326 -17.34 -16.78 19.81
CA GLY A 326 -18.01 -15.69 19.09
C GLY A 326 -17.69 -15.71 17.60
N LEU A 327 -16.40 -15.67 17.25
CA LEU A 327 -15.95 -15.76 15.85
C LEU A 327 -16.31 -17.10 15.21
N GLU A 328 -16.21 -18.20 15.95
CA GLU A 328 -16.56 -19.53 15.41
C GLU A 328 -18.03 -19.59 14.95
N ARG A 329 -18.97 -19.06 15.74
CA ARG A 329 -20.40 -19.02 15.38
C ARG A 329 -20.70 -18.09 14.20
N ALA A 330 -19.93 -17.01 14.05
CA ALA A 330 -20.13 -16.02 13.00
C ALA A 330 -19.31 -16.28 11.73
N MET A 331 -18.48 -17.33 11.70
CA MET A 331 -17.43 -17.55 10.70
C MET A 331 -17.90 -17.46 9.24
N ASP A 332 -19.07 -18.04 8.94
CA ASP A 332 -19.63 -18.03 7.58
C ASP A 332 -20.08 -16.64 7.14
N ARG A 333 -20.64 -15.82 8.05
CA ARG A 333 -20.99 -14.42 7.72
C ARG A 333 -19.74 -13.54 7.70
N PHE A 334 -18.81 -13.80 8.61
CA PHE A 334 -17.59 -13.03 8.79
C PHE A 334 -16.72 -13.00 7.54
N HIS A 335 -16.46 -14.16 6.92
CA HIS A 335 -15.61 -14.18 5.72
C HIS A 335 -16.24 -13.45 4.53
N VAL A 336 -17.58 -13.43 4.41
CA VAL A 336 -18.28 -12.65 3.39
C VAL A 336 -18.11 -11.16 3.64
N GLN A 337 -18.23 -10.71 4.89
CA GLN A 337 -18.00 -9.31 5.26
C GLN A 337 -16.56 -8.88 5.00
N VAL A 338 -15.57 -9.74 5.30
CA VAL A 338 -14.17 -9.49 4.96
C VAL A 338 -13.99 -9.35 3.45
N ALA A 339 -14.62 -10.22 2.65
CA ALA A 339 -14.55 -10.14 1.19
C ALA A 339 -15.21 -8.87 0.63
N ALA A 340 -16.34 -8.43 1.20
CA ALA A 340 -17.01 -7.18 0.83
C ALA A 340 -16.14 -5.96 1.14
N ILE A 341 -15.59 -5.87 2.37
CA ILE A 341 -14.66 -4.80 2.75
C ILE A 341 -13.44 -4.79 1.82
N ALA A 342 -12.85 -5.96 1.53
CA ALA A 342 -11.72 -6.05 0.62
C ALA A 342 -12.07 -5.50 -0.77
N LEU A 343 -13.25 -5.86 -1.31
CA LEU A 343 -13.72 -5.39 -2.61
C LEU A 343 -13.92 -3.89 -2.66
N GLU A 344 -14.56 -3.30 -1.66
CA GLU A 344 -14.77 -1.85 -1.56
C GLU A 344 -13.45 -1.08 -1.42
N GLU A 345 -12.47 -1.66 -0.74
CA GLU A 345 -11.12 -1.11 -0.65
C GLU A 345 -10.26 -1.45 -1.89
N GLY A 346 -10.84 -2.00 -2.96
CA GLY A 346 -10.18 -2.26 -4.25
C GLY A 346 -9.28 -3.49 -4.30
N PHE A 347 -9.48 -4.45 -3.40
CA PHE A 347 -8.79 -5.74 -3.36
C PHE A 347 -9.77 -6.89 -3.63
N ALA A 348 -9.27 -8.06 -4.00
CA ALA A 348 -10.09 -9.25 -4.18
C ALA A 348 -9.59 -10.39 -3.29
N VAL A 349 -10.49 -11.10 -2.62
CA VAL A 349 -10.13 -12.29 -1.84
C VAL A 349 -10.03 -13.52 -2.74
N ASN A 350 -9.01 -14.33 -2.51
CA ASN A 350 -8.83 -15.63 -3.13
C ASN A 350 -9.62 -16.70 -2.36
N ALA A 351 -10.86 -16.96 -2.79
CA ALA A 351 -11.73 -17.97 -2.19
C ALA A 351 -11.08 -19.36 -2.12
N ARG A 352 -10.31 -19.77 -3.15
CA ARG A 352 -9.65 -21.09 -3.19
C ARG A 352 -8.54 -21.25 -2.15
N LYS A 353 -7.91 -20.16 -1.72
CA LYS A 353 -6.86 -20.16 -0.69
C LYS A 353 -7.38 -19.84 0.71
N THR A 354 -8.66 -19.47 0.83
CA THR A 354 -9.31 -19.21 2.11
C THR A 354 -9.39 -20.50 2.92
N ARG A 355 -9.04 -20.44 4.20
CA ARG A 355 -9.01 -21.58 5.12
C ARG A 355 -9.63 -21.16 6.44
N MET A 356 -10.56 -21.98 6.92
CA MET A 356 -11.22 -21.83 8.22
C MET A 356 -10.82 -23.02 9.07
N MET A 357 -10.11 -22.79 10.17
CA MET A 357 -9.45 -23.85 10.93
C MET A 357 -9.88 -23.78 12.39
N ARG A 358 -10.66 -24.77 12.83
CA ARG A 358 -11.01 -24.98 14.24
C ARG A 358 -9.84 -25.65 14.98
N SER A 359 -9.81 -25.55 16.31
CA SER A 359 -8.74 -26.10 17.14
C SER A 359 -8.55 -27.61 17.02
N GLY A 360 -9.60 -28.35 16.65
CA GLY A 360 -9.57 -29.79 16.39
C GLY A 360 -8.81 -30.19 15.11
N VAL A 361 -8.55 -29.26 14.20
CA VAL A 361 -7.72 -29.48 13.01
C VAL A 361 -6.43 -28.68 13.12
N ARG A 362 -5.45 -28.99 12.27
CA ARG A 362 -4.21 -28.23 12.22
C ARG A 362 -4.47 -26.79 11.79
N GLN A 363 -4.16 -25.84 12.66
CA GLN A 363 -4.17 -24.41 12.39
C GLN A 363 -2.79 -23.95 11.95
N GLN A 364 -2.71 -23.22 10.84
CA GLN A 364 -1.44 -22.78 10.27
C GLN A 364 -1.52 -21.35 9.72
N VAL A 365 -0.53 -20.53 10.11
CA VAL A 365 -0.38 -19.13 9.68
C VAL A 365 1.01 -18.95 9.09
N THR A 366 1.13 -18.44 7.85
CA THR A 366 2.42 -18.25 7.15
C THR A 366 3.38 -19.46 7.20
N GLY A 367 2.83 -20.69 7.22
CA GLY A 367 3.64 -21.91 7.29
C GLY A 367 3.94 -22.41 8.71
N ILE A 368 3.59 -21.66 9.76
CA ILE A 368 3.81 -21.99 11.17
C ILE A 368 2.53 -22.56 11.78
N VAL A 369 2.65 -23.65 12.54
CA VAL A 369 1.52 -24.26 13.26
C VAL A 369 1.23 -23.44 14.52
N VAL A 370 -0.04 -23.15 14.77
CA VAL A 370 -0.45 -22.21 15.84
C VAL A 370 -1.47 -22.78 16.83
N ASN A 371 -1.80 -24.08 16.77
CA ASN A 371 -2.82 -24.71 17.63
C ASN A 371 -2.68 -24.45 19.14
N ARG A 372 -1.46 -24.29 19.66
CA ARG A 372 -1.19 -23.99 21.09
C ARG A 372 -0.19 -22.85 21.23
N HIS A 373 0.96 -23.03 20.61
CA HIS A 373 2.03 -22.04 20.50
C HIS A 373 2.64 -22.16 19.09
N PRO A 374 3.37 -21.15 18.60
CA PRO A 374 4.11 -21.25 17.35
C PRO A 374 4.99 -22.50 17.33
N ASN A 375 4.86 -23.28 16.26
CA ASN A 375 5.61 -24.51 16.10
C ASN A 375 5.88 -24.80 14.62
N ILE A 376 7.00 -25.47 14.37
CA ILE A 376 7.35 -25.94 13.03
C ILE A 376 6.43 -27.13 12.71
N PRO A 377 5.93 -27.24 11.46
CA PRO A 377 5.25 -28.44 11.01
C PRO A 377 6.06 -29.70 11.36
N ARG A 378 5.40 -30.70 11.96
CA ARG A 378 6.06 -31.95 12.39
C ARG A 378 6.88 -32.59 11.27
N GLN A 379 6.29 -32.69 10.08
CA GLN A 379 6.95 -33.26 8.91
C GLN A 379 8.22 -32.49 8.50
N GLU A 380 8.22 -31.16 8.58
CA GLU A 380 9.41 -30.34 8.27
C GLU A 380 10.50 -30.52 9.33
N PHE A 381 10.10 -30.58 10.61
CA PHE A 381 11.03 -30.86 11.71
C PHE A 381 11.67 -32.25 11.56
N ASP A 382 10.87 -33.28 11.31
CA ASP A 382 11.34 -34.66 11.17
C ASP A 382 12.28 -34.81 9.96
N LYS A 383 11.94 -34.20 8.82
CA LYS A 383 12.83 -34.14 7.63
C LYS A 383 14.16 -33.46 7.93
N LEU A 384 14.14 -32.31 8.61
CA LEU A 384 15.37 -31.59 8.95
C LEU A 384 16.21 -32.37 9.95
N LYS A 385 15.59 -32.95 10.98
CA LYS A 385 16.27 -33.82 11.95
C LYS A 385 16.92 -35.03 11.28
N ALA A 386 16.19 -35.69 10.37
CA ALA A 386 16.72 -36.83 9.62
C ALA A 386 17.91 -36.42 8.75
N ALA A 387 17.81 -35.31 8.02
CA ALA A 387 18.92 -34.78 7.23
C ALA A 387 20.16 -34.51 8.09
N LEU A 388 20.02 -33.80 9.23
CA LEU A 388 21.13 -33.53 10.15
C LEU A 388 21.74 -34.82 10.69
N THR A 389 20.91 -35.79 11.11
CA THR A 389 21.38 -37.08 11.63
C THR A 389 22.15 -37.87 10.57
N ASN A 390 21.67 -37.86 9.33
CA ASN A 390 22.35 -38.53 8.22
C ASN A 390 23.65 -37.81 7.83
N CYS A 391 23.71 -36.48 7.94
CA CYS A 391 24.96 -35.74 7.76
C CYS A 391 26.02 -36.13 8.81
N ILE A 392 25.62 -36.35 10.06
CA ILE A 392 26.53 -36.84 11.12
C ILE A 392 27.05 -38.25 10.77
N ARG A 393 26.16 -39.14 10.33
CA ARG A 393 26.48 -40.56 10.10
C ARG A 393 27.25 -40.84 8.81
N HIS A 394 26.91 -40.12 7.74
CA HIS A 394 27.36 -40.42 6.38
C HIS A 394 28.04 -39.23 5.71
N GLY A 395 28.33 -38.18 6.48
CA GLY A 395 28.87 -36.93 5.97
C GLY A 395 27.83 -36.04 5.26
N PRO A 396 28.07 -34.72 5.17
CA PRO A 396 27.14 -33.76 4.58
C PRO A 396 26.91 -33.96 3.08
N ALA A 397 27.90 -34.51 2.35
CA ALA A 397 27.77 -34.83 0.93
C ALA A 397 26.61 -35.81 0.65
N SER A 398 26.36 -36.76 1.57
CA SER A 398 25.27 -37.75 1.42
C SER A 398 23.87 -37.14 1.33
N GLN A 399 23.67 -35.95 1.93
CA GLN A 399 22.38 -35.28 1.98
C GLN A 399 22.29 -34.07 1.02
N ASN A 400 23.40 -33.69 0.38
CA ASN A 400 23.44 -32.59 -0.59
C ASN A 400 22.98 -33.03 -1.99
N ARG A 401 21.75 -33.56 -2.09
CA ARG A 401 21.21 -34.16 -3.33
C ARG A 401 21.07 -33.18 -4.48
N GLU A 402 21.02 -31.89 -4.18
CA GLU A 402 20.85 -30.81 -5.17
C GLU A 402 22.17 -30.14 -5.53
N GLY A 403 23.32 -30.67 -5.06
CA GLY A 403 24.64 -30.15 -5.41
C GLY A 403 24.86 -28.69 -4.99
N ARG A 404 24.36 -28.29 -3.82
CA ARG A 404 24.45 -26.91 -3.33
C ARG A 404 25.85 -26.62 -2.81
N ASP A 405 26.53 -25.61 -3.37
CA ASP A 405 27.88 -25.21 -2.94
C ASP A 405 27.93 -24.76 -1.47
N ASN A 406 26.90 -24.06 -1.01
CA ASN A 406 26.78 -23.50 0.33
C ASN A 406 25.86 -24.33 1.25
N TYR A 407 25.99 -25.66 1.20
CA TYR A 407 25.10 -26.57 1.91
C TYR A 407 25.12 -26.39 3.44
N ARG A 408 26.30 -26.08 4.02
CA ARG A 408 26.43 -25.77 5.45
C ARG A 408 25.57 -24.57 5.84
N GLN A 409 25.68 -23.47 5.11
CA GLN A 409 24.91 -22.25 5.35
C GLN A 409 23.40 -22.49 5.12
N PHE A 410 23.05 -23.31 4.13
CA PHE A 410 21.66 -23.71 3.89
C PHE A 410 21.06 -24.45 5.11
N LEU A 411 21.75 -25.47 5.64
CA LEU A 411 21.27 -26.19 6.83
C LEU A 411 21.26 -25.28 8.07
N ALA A 412 22.30 -24.46 8.27
CA ALA A 412 22.35 -23.47 9.34
C ALA A 412 21.13 -22.53 9.29
N GLY A 413 20.79 -22.00 8.12
CA GLY A 413 19.61 -21.15 7.94
C GLY A 413 18.29 -21.85 8.29
N ARG A 414 18.14 -23.14 7.93
CA ARG A 414 16.95 -23.93 8.31
C ARG A 414 16.88 -24.17 9.82
N VAL A 415 18.01 -24.42 10.48
CA VAL A 415 18.09 -24.59 11.93
C VAL A 415 17.79 -23.27 12.65
N SER A 416 18.36 -22.15 12.20
CA SER A 416 18.09 -20.82 12.75
C SER A 416 16.62 -20.44 12.59
N TYR A 417 16.00 -20.74 11.44
CA TYR A 417 14.55 -20.56 11.27
C TYR A 417 13.75 -21.42 12.25
N ALA A 418 14.13 -22.70 12.40
CA ALA A 418 13.50 -23.60 13.36
C ALA A 418 13.59 -23.07 14.80
N GLN A 419 14.74 -22.52 15.19
CA GLN A 419 14.97 -21.90 16.49
C GLN A 419 14.18 -20.61 16.69
N MET A 420 14.05 -19.79 15.64
CA MET A 420 13.19 -18.60 15.66
C MET A 420 11.72 -18.97 15.88
N VAL A 421 11.22 -20.05 15.26
CA VAL A 421 9.82 -20.50 15.41
C VAL A 421 9.57 -21.18 16.76
N ASN A 422 10.49 -22.05 17.20
CA ASN A 422 10.39 -22.76 18.47
C ASN A 422 11.79 -22.94 19.09
N PRO A 423 12.16 -22.15 20.10
CA PRO A 423 13.51 -22.15 20.67
C PRO A 423 13.97 -23.52 21.21
N GLN A 424 13.08 -24.26 21.86
CA GLN A 424 13.43 -25.56 22.46
C GLN A 424 13.73 -26.61 21.38
N ARG A 425 12.87 -26.72 20.36
CA ARG A 425 13.09 -27.63 19.22
C ARG A 425 14.28 -27.20 18.37
N GLY A 426 14.46 -25.90 18.18
CA GLY A 426 15.62 -25.34 17.48
C GLY A 426 16.94 -25.68 18.15
N LYS A 427 17.05 -25.50 19.48
CA LYS A 427 18.24 -25.90 20.26
C LYS A 427 18.60 -27.38 20.06
N ARG A 428 17.60 -28.26 19.97
CA ARG A 428 17.84 -29.69 19.67
C ARG A 428 18.44 -29.90 18.28
N LEU A 429 17.93 -29.20 17.27
CA LEU A 429 18.46 -29.28 15.90
C LEU A 429 19.85 -28.64 15.80
N HIS A 430 20.09 -27.54 16.50
CA HIS A 430 21.39 -26.88 16.57
C HIS A 430 22.46 -27.80 17.15
N ARG A 431 22.16 -28.54 18.23
CA ARG A 431 23.09 -29.54 18.78
C ARG A 431 23.48 -30.61 17.76
N LEU A 432 22.51 -31.07 16.94
CA LEU A 432 22.80 -32.02 15.86
C LEU A 432 23.65 -31.38 14.76
N PHE A 433 23.38 -30.12 14.42
CA PHE A 433 24.14 -29.39 13.40
C PHE A 433 25.62 -29.22 13.78
N GLU A 434 25.92 -28.90 15.04
CA GLU A 434 27.29 -28.76 15.54
C GLU A 434 28.09 -30.08 15.56
N GLN A 435 27.40 -31.24 15.57
CA GLN A 435 28.04 -32.55 15.54
C GLN A 435 28.45 -33.00 14.13
N ILE A 436 28.07 -32.26 13.09
CA ILE A 436 28.41 -32.63 11.70
C ILE A 436 29.87 -32.28 11.44
N SER A 437 30.66 -33.27 11.03
CA SER A 437 32.00 -33.03 10.48
C SER A 437 31.89 -32.44 9.08
N TRP A 438 32.38 -31.21 8.90
CA TRP A 438 32.33 -30.51 7.62
C TRP A 438 33.66 -30.68 6.87
N PRO A 439 33.65 -30.96 5.56
CA PRO A 439 34.89 -30.99 4.79
C PRO A 439 35.50 -29.58 4.75
N GLY A 440 36.76 -29.46 5.18
CA GLY A 440 37.53 -28.21 5.19
C GLY A 440 37.36 -27.32 6.43
N SER A 441 36.83 -27.84 7.54
CA SER A 441 36.83 -27.16 8.86
C SER A 441 38.08 -27.44 9.67
#